data_AF-A0A1F4DA99-F1
#
_entry.id   AF-A0A1F4DA99-F1
#
_cell.length_a   1.000
_cell.length_b   1.000
_cell.length_c   1.000
_cell.angle_alpha   90.00
_cell.angle_beta   90.00
_cell.angle_gamma   90.00
#
_symmetry.space_group_name_H-M   'P 1'
#
loop_
_entity.id
_entity.type
_entity.pdbx_description
1 polymer ?
#
loop_
_entity_poly.entity_id
_entity_poly.type
_entity_poly.pdbx_seq_one_letter_code
_entity_poly.pdbx_strand_id
1 'polypeptide(L)' 'MESVSGDGEIVKLEDGSIWQVDAVDAIDTMLWLPTTEIVVCDDKLINTDDNESVDATRIR' A
#
# COMPACT_ATOMS: atom_id res chain seq x y z
N MET A 1 -4.55 4.45 11.41
CA MET A 1 -4.97 3.13 10.92
C MET A 1 -4.81 3.11 9.43
N GLU A 2 -3.86 2.29 8.99
CA GLU A 2 -3.72 1.89 7.61
C GLU A 2 -4.83 0.92 7.20
N SER A 3 -5.22 0.98 5.94
CA SER A 3 -6.19 0.02 5.40
C SER A 3 -5.93 -0.25 3.93
N VAL A 4 -5.99 -1.52 3.56
CA VAL A 4 -6.07 -1.99 2.17
C VAL A 4 -7.54 -2.21 1.81
N SER A 5 -7.94 -1.78 0.61
CA SER A 5 -9.31 -1.92 0.10
C SER A 5 -9.32 -2.05 -1.42
N GLY A 6 -10.50 -2.30 -2.01
CA GLY A 6 -10.62 -2.46 -3.46
C GLY A 6 -9.76 -3.60 -3.97
N ASP A 7 -9.79 -4.75 -3.30
CA ASP A 7 -9.03 -5.91 -3.77
C ASP A 7 -7.52 -5.65 -3.92
N GLY A 8 -6.94 -4.89 -2.99
CA GLY A 8 -5.51 -4.51 -3.00
C GLY A 8 -5.19 -3.21 -3.76
N GLU A 9 -6.14 -2.71 -4.54
CA GLU A 9 -5.91 -1.55 -5.41
C GLU A 9 -5.72 -0.24 -4.65
N ILE A 10 -6.27 -0.12 -3.43
CA ILE A 10 -6.27 1.13 -2.67
C ILE A 10 -5.66 0.94 -1.30
N VAL A 11 -4.59 1.69 -1.04
CA VAL A 11 -3.96 1.78 0.29
C VAL A 11 -4.19 3.17 0.86
N LYS A 12 -4.68 3.23 2.10
CA LYS A 12 -4.78 4.46 2.89
C LYS A 12 -3.81 4.37 4.05
N LEU A 13 -2.97 5.38 4.22
CA LEU A 13 -1.97 5.44 5.30
C LEU A 13 -2.45 6.26 6.51
N GLU A 14 -1.71 6.16 7.61
CA GLU A 14 -2.02 6.86 8.86
C GLU A 14 -2.00 8.40 8.74
N ASP A 15 -1.13 8.93 7.88
CA ASP A 15 -1.05 10.35 7.56
C ASP A 15 -2.25 10.87 6.73
N GLY A 16 -3.14 9.95 6.33
CA GLY A 16 -4.35 10.22 5.55
C GLY A 16 -4.14 10.24 4.04
N SER A 17 -2.91 10.01 3.56
CA SER A 17 -2.65 9.85 2.13
C SER A 17 -3.34 8.61 1.57
N ILE A 18 -3.74 8.69 0.30
CA ILE A 18 -4.39 7.60 -0.42
C ILE A 18 -3.59 7.31 -1.69
N TRP A 19 -3.32 6.03 -1.90
CA TRP A 19 -2.49 5.53 -2.97
C TRP A 19 -3.23 4.48 -3.78
N GLN A 20 -3.11 4.58 -5.10
CA GLN A 20 -3.56 3.59 -6.06
C GLN A 20 -2.37 2.68 -6.37
N VAL A 21 -2.49 1.40 -6.04
CA VAL A 21 -1.48 0.37 -6.36
C VAL A 21 -1.64 -0.02 -7.82
N ASP A 22 -0.52 -0.30 -8.49
CA ASP A 22 -0.53 -0.83 -9.84
C ASP A 22 -1.19 -2.22 -9.89
N ALA A 23 -1.98 -2.47 -10.93
CA ALA A 23 -2.79 -3.68 -11.02
C ALA A 23 -1.99 -5.00 -10.98
N VAL A 24 -0.69 -4.94 -11.32
CA VAL A 24 0.22 -6.09 -11.25
C VAL A 24 0.59 -6.47 -9.82
N ASP A 25 0.54 -5.51 -8.90
CA ASP A 25 0.97 -5.64 -7.49
C ASP A 25 -0.22 -5.69 -6.51
N ALA A 26 -1.45 -5.57 -7.00
CA ALA A 26 -2.65 -5.56 -6.16
C ALA A 26 -2.79 -6.84 -5.32
N ILE A 27 -2.41 -8.00 -5.87
CA ILE A 27 -2.44 -9.27 -5.13
C ILE A 27 -1.48 -9.28 -3.93
N ASP A 28 -0.34 -8.60 -4.04
CA ASP A 28 0.66 -8.55 -2.97
C ASP A 28 0.10 -7.73 -1.79
N THR A 29 -0.43 -6.54 -2.08
CA THR A 29 -1.04 -5.68 -1.05
C THR A 29 -2.31 -6.27 -0.43
N MET A 30 -3.08 -7.11 -1.14
CA MET A 30 -4.22 -7.83 -0.54
C MET A 30 -3.82 -8.68 0.68
N LEU A 31 -2.56 -9.12 0.73
CA LEU A 31 -2.04 -9.97 1.80
C LEU A 31 -1.50 -9.15 2.98
N TRP A 32 -1.34 -7.84 2.82
CA TRP A 32 -0.85 -6.96 3.88
C TRP A 32 -1.88 -6.84 5.00
N LEU A 33 -1.42 -7.03 6.23
CA LEU A 33 -2.28 -6.98 7.40
C LEU A 33 -2.57 -5.52 7.77
N PRO A 34 -3.72 -5.22 8.42
CA PRO A 34 -4.01 -3.87 8.90
C PRO A 34 -3.01 -3.29 9.90
N THR A 35 -2.10 -4.11 10.41
CA THR A 35 -1.04 -3.74 11.36
C THR A 35 0.34 -3.68 10.70
N THR A 36 0.42 -3.94 9.39
CA THR A 36 1.66 -3.87 8.62
C THR A 36 2.14 -2.42 8.57
N GLU A 37 3.40 -2.20 8.94
CA GLU A 37 4.04 -0.90 8.79
C GLU A 37 4.39 -0.63 7.32
N ILE A 38 3.88 0.47 6.76
CA ILE A 38 4.09 0.85 5.36
C ILE A 38 4.84 2.18 5.28
N VAL A 39 5.99 2.17 4.60
CA VAL A 39 6.75 3.39 4.30
C VAL A 39 6.61 3.78 2.82
N VAL A 40 6.55 5.09 2.58
CA VAL A 40 6.51 5.66 1.23
C VAL A 40 7.93 5.98 0.77
N CYS A 41 8.27 5.54 -0.45
CA CYS A 41 9.51 5.90 -1.14
C CYS A 41 9.18 6.27 -2.59
N ASP A 42 9.14 7.57 -2.90
CA ASP A 42 8.71 8.10 -4.20
C ASP A 42 7.34 7.57 -4.67
N ASP A 43 7.31 6.73 -5.70
CA ASP A 43 6.15 6.07 -6.29
C ASP A 43 5.97 4.63 -5.81
N LYS A 44 6.54 4.29 -4.64
CA LYS A 44 6.43 2.97 -4.03
C LYS A 44 5.88 3.01 -2.62
N LEU A 45 5.12 1.97 -2.30
CA LEU A 45 4.76 1.61 -0.93
C LEU A 45 5.58 0.38 -0.54
N ILE A 46 6.17 0.40 0.65
CA ILE A 46 7.04 -0.67 1.14
C ILE A 46 6.47 -1.18 2.45
N ASN A 47 6.03 -2.43 2.47
CA ASN A 47 5.74 -3.20 3.68
C ASN A 47 7.08 -3.57 4.33
N THR A 48 7.38 -2.96 5.48
CA THR A 48 8.68 -3.19 6.16
C THR A 48 8.74 -4.47 6.97
N ASP A 49 7.59 -5.11 7.23
CA ASP A 49 7.52 -6.37 7.97
C ASP A 49 7.92 -7.55 7.09
N ASP A 50 7.47 -7.54 5.82
CA ASP A 50 7.71 -8.63 4.85
C ASP A 50 8.81 -8.28 3.82
N ASN A 51 9.36 -7.07 3.88
CA ASN A 51 10.36 -6.56 2.93
C ASN A 51 9.87 -6.63 1.48
N GLU A 52 8.60 -6.27 1.28
CA GLU A 52 7.89 -6.25 0.00
C GLU A 52 7.59 -4.81 -0.42
N SER A 53 7.65 -4.54 -1.72
CA SER A 53 7.38 -3.20 -2.27
C SER A 53 6.51 -3.29 -3.49
N VAL A 54 5.57 -2.36 -3.63
CA VAL A 54 4.67 -2.25 -4.76
C VAL A 54 4.78 -0.88 -5.41
N ASP A 55 4.55 -0.81 -6.71
CA ASP A 55 4.41 0.43 -7.45
C ASP A 55 3.02 1.04 -7.19
N ALA A 56 2.99 2.34 -6.90
CA ALA A 56 1.77 3.05 -6.53
C ALA A 56 1.82 4.55 -6.85
N THR A 57 0.66 5.11 -7.19
CA THR A 57 0.48 6.55 -7.42
C THR A 57 -0.36 7.17 -6.32
N ARG A 58 0.11 8.26 -5.71
CA ARG A 58 -0.68 9.04 -4.75
C ARG A 58 -1.84 9.74 -5.44
N ILE A 59 -3.06 9.50 -4.96
CA ILE A 59 -4.29 10.07 -5.49
C ILE A 59 -4.96 11.06 -4.53
N ARG A 60 -4.51 11.15 -3.27
CA ARG A 60 -4.96 12.17 -2.30
C ARG A 60 -3.94 12.50 -1.20
#